data_AF-A0A932KJY0-F1
#
_entry.id   AF-A0A932KJY0-F1
#
_cell.length_a   1.000
_cell.length_b   1.000
_cell.length_c   1.000
_cell.angle_alpha   90.00
_cell.angle_beta   90.00
_cell.angle_gamma   90.00
#
_symmetry.space_group_name_H-M   'P 1'
#
loop_
_entity.id
_entity.type
_entity.pdbx_description
1 polymer ?
#
loop_
_entity_poly.entity_id
_entity_poly.type
_entity_poly.pdbx_seq_one_letter_code
_entity_poly.pdbx_strand_id
1 'polypeptide(L)' 'MRRTQILLEESQYRELKREAIATGKALSEIVRECLASHLAESERDPLFDLVGSIRAEDDQAPADMAERHDDYLYGGRK' A
#
# COMPACT_ATOMS: atom_id res chain seq x y z
N MET A 1 -2.59 14.89 -8.72
CA MET A 1 -1.31 14.24 -9.13
C MET A 1 -0.16 15.20 -8.91
N ARG A 2 1.02 14.72 -8.50
CA ARG A 2 2.26 15.50 -8.38
C ARG A 2 3.26 15.00 -9.43
N ARG A 3 4.08 15.90 -10.00
CA ARG A 3 5.12 15.53 -10.97
C ARG A 3 6.36 15.04 -10.22
N THR A 4 6.74 13.79 -10.49
CA THR A 4 7.96 13.18 -9.94
C THR A 4 8.82 12.71 -11.10
N GLN A 5 10.12 12.99 -11.05
CA GLN A 5 11.10 12.43 -11.96
C GLN A 5 11.78 11.26 -11.26
N ILE A 6 11.76 10.09 -11.89
CA ILE A 6 12.43 8.88 -11.41
C ILE A 6 13.36 8.38 -12.50
N LEU A 7 14.53 7.90 -12.10
CA LEU A 7 15.42 7.16 -13.00
C LEU A 7 15.03 5.69 -12.95
N LEU A 8 14.99 5.06 -14.11
CA LEU A 8 14.77 3.64 -14.26
C LEU A 8 16.00 3.02 -14.89
N GLU A 9 16.29 1.77 -14.52
CA GLU A 9 17.28 0.99 -15.23
C GLU A 9 16.83 0.73 -16.67
N GLU A 10 17.79 0.63 -17.60
CA GLU A 10 17.50 0.41 -19.03
C GLU A 10 16.67 -0.86 -19.25
N SER A 11 16.90 -1.91 -18.45
CA SER A 11 16.12 -3.15 -18.48
C SER A 11 14.65 -2.92 -18.12
N GLN A 12 14.39 -2.19 -17.03
CA GLN A 12 13.04 -1.87 -16.56
C GLN A 12 12.29 -1.04 -17.59
N TYR A 13 12.94 -0.03 -18.17
CA TYR A 13 12.34 0.79 -19.21
C TYR A 13 11.94 -0.03 -20.44
N ARG A 14 12.81 -0.96 -20.89
CA ARG A 14 12.50 -1.85 -22.02
C ARG A 14 11.34 -2.81 -21.73
N GLU A 15 11.24 -3.32 -20.52
CA GLU A 15 10.11 -4.17 -20.10
C GLU A 15 8.80 -3.40 -20.12
N LEU A 16 8.75 -2.26 -19.44
CA LEU A 16 7.57 -1.40 -19.41
C LEU A 16 7.17 -0.93 -20.81
N LYS A 17 8.13 -0.68 -21.70
CA LYS A 17 7.85 -0.30 -23.09
C LYS A 17 7.25 -1.45 -23.90
N ARG A 18 7.73 -2.69 -23.71
CA ARG A 18 7.13 -3.87 -24.34
C ARG A 18 5.70 -4.07 -23.88
N GLU A 19 5.46 -3.91 -22.57
CA GLU A 19 4.12 -4.03 -21.99
C GLU A 19 3.17 -2.93 -22.47
N ALA A 20 3.65 -1.68 -22.58
CA ALA A 20 2.89 -0.58 -23.15
C ALA A 20 2.43 -0.87 -24.58
N ILE A 21 3.29 -1.47 -25.41
CA ILE A 21 2.94 -1.88 -26.77
C ILE A 21 1.91 -3.00 -26.75
N ALA A 22 2.09 -4.00 -25.89
CA ALA A 22 1.20 -5.16 -25.82
C ALA A 22 -0.21 -4.81 -25.32
N THR A 23 -0.31 -3.85 -24.40
CA THR A 23 -1.55 -3.46 -23.73
C THR A 23 -2.23 -2.22 -24.34
N GLY A 24 -1.50 -1.45 -25.15
CA GLY A 24 -1.95 -0.15 -25.66
C GLY A 24 -2.00 0.94 -24.59
N LYS A 25 -1.50 0.69 -23.38
CA LYS A 25 -1.48 1.65 -22.27
C LYS A 25 -0.27 2.58 -22.35
N ALA A 26 -0.39 3.75 -21.74
CA ALA A 26 0.76 4.63 -21.56
C ALA A 26 1.73 4.07 -20.52
N LEU A 27 3.04 4.24 -20.72
CA LEU A 27 4.06 3.80 -19.76
C LEU A 27 3.83 4.37 -18.35
N SER A 28 3.37 5.62 -18.25
CA SER A 28 3.04 6.24 -16.96
C SER A 28 1.85 5.58 -16.25
N GLU A 29 0.93 4.97 -17.00
CA GLU A 29 -0.22 4.25 -16.46
C GLU A 29 0.22 2.93 -15.86
N ILE A 30 1.04 2.17 -16.60
CA ILE A 30 1.65 0.92 -16.12
C ILE A 30 2.45 1.18 -14.84
N VAL A 31 3.28 2.23 -14.81
CA VAL A 31 4.03 2.60 -13.60
C VAL A 31 3.10 2.89 -12.42
N ARG A 32 1.97 3.56 -12.64
CA ARG A 32 0.99 3.81 -11.56
C ARG A 32 0.33 2.52 -11.09
N GLU A 33 -0.02 1.61 -12.00
CA GLU A 33 -0.61 0.31 -11.67
C GLU A 33 0.37 -0.54 -10.85
N CYS A 34 1.64 -0.63 -11.25
CA CYS A 34 2.67 -1.33 -10.47
C CYS A 34 2.83 -0.73 -9.07
N LEU A 35 2.87 0.60 -8.96
CA LEU A 35 2.95 1.29 -7.67
C LEU A 35 1.71 1.04 -6.80
N ALA A 36 0.51 1.09 -7.39
CA ALA A 36 -0.73 0.83 -6.67
C ALA A 36 -0.77 -0.61 -6.14
N SER A 37 -0.42 -1.60 -6.96
CA SER A 37 -0.35 -3.00 -6.54
C SER A 37 0.68 -3.21 -5.43
N HIS A 38 1.88 -2.64 -5.56
CA HIS A 38 2.93 -2.76 -4.56
C HIS A 38 2.55 -2.11 -3.22
N LEU A 39 1.92 -0.93 -3.26
CA LEU A 39 1.47 -0.24 -2.05
C LEU A 39 0.28 -0.96 -1.41
N ALA A 40 -0.65 -1.48 -2.20
CA ALA A 40 -1.78 -2.27 -1.68
C ALA A 40 -1.32 -3.61 -1.06
N GLU A 41 -0.26 -4.22 -1.59
CA GLU A 41 0.38 -5.39 -0.96
C GLU A 41 1.11 -5.01 0.34
N SER A 42 1.67 -3.81 0.42
CA SER A 42 2.35 -3.30 1.62
C SER A 42 1.38 -2.86 2.72
N GLU A 43 0.18 -2.40 2.37
CA GLU A 43 -0.89 -2.05 3.32
C GLU A 43 -1.51 -3.28 3.99
N ARG A 44 -1.35 -4.47 3.42
CA ARG A 44 -1.78 -5.75 4.02
C ARG A 44 -0.82 -6.29 5.09
N ASP A 45 0.01 -5.43 5.67
CA ASP A 45 0.69 -5.75 6.91
C ASP A 45 -0.34 -5.62 8.05
N PRO A 46 -0.67 -6.66 8.83
CA PRO A 46 -1.72 -6.61 9.85
C PRO A 46 -1.53 -5.47 10.87
N LEU A 47 -0.30 -4.97 11.02
CA LEU A 47 0.04 -3.81 11.83
C LEU A 47 -0.48 -2.47 11.25
N PHE A 48 -0.50 -2.31 9.93
CA PHE A 48 -0.96 -1.09 9.27
C PHE A 48 -2.49 -0.99 9.23
N ASP A 49 -3.20 -2.12 9.15
CA ASP A 49 -4.66 -2.15 9.22
C ASP A 49 -5.17 -1.62 10.57
N LEU A 50 -4.50 -1.96 11.68
CA LEU A 50 -4.86 -1.43 13.01
C LEU A 50 -4.55 0.08 13.14
N VAL A 51 -3.45 0.55 12.58
CA VAL A 51 -3.08 1.99 12.62
C VAL A 51 -3.94 2.83 11.65
N GLY A 52 -4.33 2.24 10.52
CA GLY A 52 -5.24 2.84 9.53
C GLY A 52 -6.67 2.96 10.05
N SER A 53 -7.14 1.95 10.80
CA SER A 53 -8.45 1.97 11.48
C SER A 53 -8.59 3.09 12.50
N ILE A 54 -7.48 3.56 13.09
CA ILE A 54 -7.49 4.62 14.12
C ILE A 54 -7.46 6.03 13.48
N ARG A 55 -7.13 6.15 12.19
CA ARG A 55 -6.96 7.45 11.51
C ARG A 55 -8.14 7.89 10.65
N ALA A 56 -9.20 7.11 10.58
CA ALA A 56 -10.42 7.50 9.91
C ALA A 56 -11.63 7.22 10.82
N GLU A 57 -12.13 8.29 11.43
CA GLU A 57 -13.56 8.50 11.76
C GLU A 57 -14.12 8.15 13.16
N ASP A 58 -13.45 7.42 14.04
CA ASP A 58 -14.06 7.12 15.36
C ASP A 58 -13.40 7.82 16.56
N ASP A 59 -14.12 8.78 17.12
CA ASP A 59 -13.94 9.40 18.46
C ASP A 59 -14.23 8.39 19.60
N GLN A 60 -14.04 7.09 19.35
CA GLN A 60 -14.35 5.96 20.23
C GLN A 60 -13.24 4.91 20.28
N ALA A 61 -11.98 5.30 20.09
CA ALA A 61 -10.86 4.42 20.45
C ALA A 61 -10.82 4.25 21.99
N PRO A 62 -10.99 3.03 22.53
CA PRO A 62 -10.87 2.79 23.96
C PRO A 62 -9.46 3.16 24.44
N ALA A 63 -9.36 3.99 25.49
CA ALA A 63 -8.08 4.52 25.98
C ALA A 63 -7.10 3.43 26.48
N ASP A 64 -7.59 2.21 26.73
CA ASP A 64 -6.80 1.05 27.15
C ASP A 64 -6.20 0.25 25.98
N MET A 65 -6.48 0.63 24.73
CA MET A 65 -5.96 -0.05 23.54
C MET A 65 -4.43 -0.05 23.51
N ALA A 66 -3.79 1.04 23.92
CA ALA A 66 -2.33 1.16 24.00
C ALA A 66 -1.69 0.13 24.96
N GLU A 67 -2.40 -0.24 26.03
CA GLU A 67 -1.93 -1.13 27.08
C GLU A 67 -2.31 -2.60 26.79
N ARG A 68 -3.42 -2.82 26.08
CA ARG A 68 -3.98 -4.15 25.79
C ARG A 68 -3.87 -4.55 24.32
N HIS A 69 -2.95 -3.94 23.57
CA HIS A 69 -2.77 -4.22 22.14
C HIS A 69 -2.64 -5.72 21.84
N ASP A 70 -1.97 -6.48 22.70
CA ASP A 70 -1.81 -7.93 22.52
C ASP A 70 -3.15 -8.70 22.58
N ASP A 71 -4.10 -8.30 23.42
CA ASP A 71 -5.42 -8.95 23.53
C ASP A 71 -6.25 -8.76 22.26
N TYR A 72 -6.16 -7.57 21.66
CA TYR A 72 -6.84 -7.22 20.41
C TYR A 72 -6.16 -7.85 19.19
N LEU A 73 -4.82 -7.88 19.17
CA LEU A 73 -4.04 -8.39 18.04
C LEU A 73 -4.05 -9.91 17.95
N TYR A 74 -4.02 -10.60 19.09
CA TYR A 74 -3.86 -12.06 19.12
C TYR A 74 -5.09 -12.80 19.63
N GLY A 75 -6.19 -12.10 19.90
CA GLY A 75 -7.47 -12.68 20.31
C GLY A 75 -7.30 -13.52 21.56
N GLY A 76 -7.24 -12.86 22.72
CA GLY A 76 -7.08 -13.52 24.02
C GLY A 76 -8.00 -14.73 24.18
N ARG A 77 -7.47 -15.94 23.94
CA ARG A 77 -8.08 -17.19 24.37
C ARG A 77 -7.78 -17.36 25.84
N LYS A 78 -8.80 -17.19 26.68
CA LYS A 78 -9.11 -18.11 27.78
C LYS A 78 -10.61 -18.29 27.88
#